data_AF-L8G747-F1
#
_entry.id   AF-L8G747-F1
#
_cell.length_a   1.000
_cell.length_b   1.000
_cell.length_c   1.000
_cell.angle_alpha   90.00
_cell.angle_beta   90.00
_cell.angle_gamma   90.00
#
_symmetry.space_group_name_H-M   'P 1'
#
loop_
_entity.id
_entity.type
_entity.pdbx_description
1 polymer ?
#
loop_
_entity_poly.entity_id
_entity_poly.type
_entity_poly.pdbx_seq_one_letter_code
_entity_poly.pdbx_strand_id
1 'polypeptide(L)'
;MATGGASCPVSSYLAGKAVTKGKGLSAAGLATLAQLAKGNNDTSEDCLTLNVWTRPQTRDEKKAVVIWVHGKGYTTGSSSDPVYDGQFIVNEQDIILVTFNFAYVDDPIISGIALLSGTTSLSGWDPDSLPKADRDWNSLSPACATKPPPRSLPPFQSPLTRSKAFFPNNDGKTVFSDYYELARTGKFIKVPLLIGNTDDETAYHRTMADVFAPSYGYGQTNYDNERRNYYICPASERVRHTTDLGVPTWRYGYFGDFKDARLTTAAHGRAYHDSDDADELKLANYARGALAAFARNPKTGLKTYRWPQYNPKTKSLVQLGKDNKVGTFTVTPAAFDTGCLY
;
A
#
# COMPACT_ATOMS: atom_id res chain seq x y z
N MET A 1 21.89 -15.06 2.05
CA MET A 1 20.73 -14.34 1.48
C MET A 1 19.73 -15.38 1.07
N ALA A 2 18.51 -15.34 1.61
CA ALA A 2 17.42 -16.13 1.04
C ALA A 2 17.14 -15.56 -0.36
N THR A 3 17.36 -16.36 -1.40
CA THR A 3 16.98 -16.01 -2.75
C THR A 3 15.45 -16.09 -2.81
N GLY A 4 14.77 -14.96 -2.92
CA GLY A 4 13.32 -14.95 -3.12
C GLY A 4 12.93 -15.74 -4.37
N GLY A 5 11.76 -16.37 -4.35
CA GLY A 5 11.21 -17.04 -5.53
C GLY A 5 11.03 -16.07 -6.72
N ALA A 6 10.86 -16.61 -7.93
CA ALA A 6 10.62 -15.81 -9.12
C ALA A 6 9.34 -14.98 -8.99
N SER A 7 9.36 -13.77 -9.55
CA SER A 7 8.18 -12.89 -9.59
C SER A 7 7.17 -13.37 -10.62
N CYS A 8 5.87 -13.18 -10.38
CA CYS A 8 4.88 -13.47 -11.43
C CYS A 8 5.09 -12.56 -12.65
N PRO A 9 4.71 -12.99 -13.87
CA PRO A 9 4.81 -12.13 -15.03
C PRO A 9 3.89 -10.92 -14.85
N VAL A 10 4.47 -9.73 -14.87
CA VAL A 10 3.75 -8.46 -14.69
C VAL A 10 3.78 -7.64 -15.97
N SER A 11 2.80 -6.74 -16.12
CA SER A 11 2.84 -5.77 -17.22
C SER A 11 3.86 -4.68 -16.92
N SER A 12 4.43 -4.08 -17.96
CA SER A 12 5.31 -2.94 -17.78
C SER A 12 4.50 -1.75 -17.25
N TYR A 13 4.73 -1.39 -15.98
CA TYR A 13 4.01 -0.33 -15.27
C TYR A 13 4.15 1.06 -15.92
N LEU A 14 5.28 1.31 -16.59
CA LEU A 14 5.60 2.60 -17.19
C LEU A 14 6.03 2.37 -18.63
N ALA A 15 5.26 2.92 -19.57
CA ALA A 15 5.57 2.85 -20.99
C ALA A 15 6.52 4.01 -21.37
N GLY A 16 7.61 3.70 -22.08
CA GLY A 16 8.54 4.68 -22.62
C GLY A 16 9.84 4.84 -21.84
N LYS A 17 10.78 5.60 -22.42
CA LYS A 17 12.09 5.87 -21.81
C LYS A 17 11.96 7.05 -20.84
N ALA A 18 12.32 6.84 -19.58
CA ALA A 18 12.37 7.92 -18.60
C ALA A 18 13.38 9.00 -19.03
N VAL A 19 12.94 10.27 -18.99
CA VAL A 19 13.76 11.46 -19.23
C VAL A 19 14.13 12.04 -17.87
N THR A 20 15.34 11.74 -17.40
CA THR A 20 15.81 12.14 -16.06
C THR A 20 16.62 13.44 -16.06
N LYS A 21 17.20 13.81 -17.21
CA LYS A 21 18.07 14.99 -17.33
C LYS A 21 17.27 16.28 -17.06
N GLY A 22 17.75 17.09 -16.12
CA GLY A 22 17.14 18.38 -15.79
C GLY A 22 15.87 18.31 -14.94
N LYS A 23 15.48 17.12 -14.45
CA LYS A 23 14.26 16.92 -13.66
C LYS A 23 14.45 17.04 -12.13
N GLY A 24 15.67 17.37 -11.69
CA GLY A 24 15.95 17.58 -10.26
C GLY A 24 15.73 16.33 -9.38
N LEU A 25 15.88 15.13 -9.94
CA LEU A 25 15.75 13.89 -9.18
C LEU A 25 16.89 13.75 -8.16
N SER A 26 16.56 13.27 -6.96
CA SER A 26 17.56 12.91 -5.96
C SER A 26 18.20 11.55 -6.26
N ALA A 27 19.15 11.10 -5.41
CA ALA A 27 19.64 9.73 -5.44
C ALA A 27 18.53 8.70 -5.20
N ALA A 28 17.64 8.92 -4.22
CA ALA A 28 16.49 8.04 -3.97
C ALA A 28 15.47 8.08 -5.11
N GLY A 29 15.24 9.24 -5.75
CA GLY A 29 14.39 9.33 -6.93
C GLY A 29 14.94 8.51 -8.11
N LEU A 30 16.24 8.58 -8.36
CA LEU A 30 16.92 7.77 -9.37
C LEU A 30 16.87 6.28 -9.04
N ALA A 31 17.07 5.90 -7.77
CA ALA A 31 16.97 4.51 -7.33
C ALA A 31 15.55 3.95 -7.48
N THR A 32 14.53 4.74 -7.11
CA THR A 32 13.12 4.40 -7.29
C THR A 32 12.80 4.19 -8.77
N LEU A 33 13.25 5.08 -9.65
CA LEU A 33 13.10 4.92 -11.10
C LEU A 33 13.78 3.66 -11.63
N ALA A 34 14.98 3.35 -11.14
CA ALA A 34 15.70 2.14 -11.53
C ALA A 34 14.96 0.87 -11.09
N GLN A 35 14.34 0.86 -9.90
CA GLN A 35 13.50 -0.24 -9.44
C GLN A 35 12.27 -0.44 -10.33
N LEU A 36 11.59 0.65 -10.72
CA LEU A 36 10.42 0.57 -11.61
C LEU A 36 10.77 0.15 -13.04
N ALA A 37 11.97 0.52 -13.49
CA ALA A 37 12.50 0.12 -14.78
C ALA A 37 13.09 -1.31 -14.76
N LYS A 38 13.18 -1.95 -13.58
CA LYS A 38 13.65 -3.33 -13.44
C LYS A 38 12.58 -4.24 -14.06
N GLY A 39 12.74 -4.50 -15.35
CA GLY A 39 11.83 -5.35 -16.13
C GLY A 39 11.85 -6.82 -15.69
N ASN A 40 10.99 -7.60 -16.34
CA ASN A 40 10.65 -9.03 -16.15
C ASN A 40 11.82 -10.05 -16.19
N ASN A 41 13.06 -9.66 -15.91
CA ASN A 41 14.23 -10.52 -16.13
C ASN A 41 14.31 -11.73 -15.18
N ASP A 42 13.58 -11.69 -14.05
CA ASP A 42 13.44 -12.81 -13.10
C ASP A 42 11.95 -13.20 -12.90
N THR A 43 11.12 -13.15 -13.95
CA THR A 43 9.72 -13.60 -13.86
C THR A 43 9.51 -15.03 -14.35
N SER A 44 8.57 -15.73 -13.73
CA SER A 44 8.12 -17.09 -14.09
C SER A 44 6.63 -17.22 -13.82
N GLU A 45 5.90 -18.02 -14.61
CA GLU A 45 4.52 -18.42 -14.25
C GLU A 45 4.50 -19.34 -13.02
N ASP A 46 5.62 -20.03 -12.74
CA ASP A 46 5.88 -20.71 -11.47
C ASP A 46 6.37 -19.70 -10.43
N CYS A 47 5.45 -18.84 -9.98
CA CYS A 47 5.71 -17.73 -9.06
C CYS A 47 4.90 -17.80 -7.76
N LEU A 48 4.04 -18.81 -7.59
CA LEU A 48 3.17 -18.96 -6.42
C LEU A 48 3.97 -19.49 -5.22
N THR A 49 4.85 -18.62 -4.72
CA THR A 49 5.78 -18.89 -3.62
C THR A 49 5.54 -17.90 -2.49
N LEU A 50 6.01 -18.25 -1.29
CA LEU A 50 6.02 -17.37 -0.13
C LEU A 50 7.41 -17.36 0.50
N ASN A 51 7.79 -16.22 1.08
CA ASN A 51 9.01 -16.08 1.86
C ASN A 51 8.65 -16.10 3.36
N VAL A 52 9.34 -16.93 4.14
CA VAL A 52 9.19 -16.98 5.61
C VAL A 52 10.47 -16.46 6.26
N TRP A 53 10.36 -15.35 6.98
CA TRP A 53 11.45 -14.79 7.76
C TRP A 53 11.18 -14.98 9.24
N THR A 54 12.16 -15.54 9.96
CA THR A 54 12.12 -15.62 11.41
C THR A 54 13.51 -15.82 11.99
N ARG A 55 13.72 -15.34 13.21
CA ARG A 55 14.85 -15.78 14.03
C ARG A 55 14.64 -17.21 14.52
N PRO A 56 15.72 -17.97 14.79
CA PRO A 56 15.61 -19.27 15.45
C PRO A 56 14.70 -19.19 16.69
N GLN A 57 13.80 -20.14 16.81
CA GLN A 57 12.95 -20.27 17.99
C GLN A 57 13.82 -20.78 19.14
N THR A 58 14.04 -19.95 20.16
CA THR A 58 14.87 -20.30 21.32
C THR A 58 14.05 -20.57 22.59
N ARG A 59 12.73 -20.37 22.53
CA ARG A 59 11.76 -20.56 23.64
C ARG A 59 10.47 -21.17 23.11
N ASP A 60 9.63 -21.69 24.00
CA ASP A 60 8.34 -22.31 23.63
C ASP A 60 7.22 -21.29 23.33
N GLU A 61 7.46 -20.00 23.58
CA GLU A 61 6.49 -18.93 23.32
C GLU A 61 6.19 -18.77 21.82
N LYS A 62 4.91 -18.76 21.45
CA LYS A 62 4.50 -18.56 20.05
C LYS A 62 4.79 -17.11 19.60
N LYS A 63 5.38 -16.97 18.41
CA LYS A 63 5.62 -15.66 17.78
C LYS A 63 4.37 -15.14 17.06
N ALA A 64 4.21 -13.82 17.02
CA ALA A 64 3.20 -13.20 16.15
C ALA A 64 3.56 -13.41 14.68
N VAL A 65 2.56 -13.67 13.84
CA VAL A 65 2.73 -13.83 12.39
C VAL A 65 2.19 -12.58 11.69
N VAL A 66 3.05 -11.85 10.99
CA VAL A 66 2.67 -10.75 10.11
C VAL A 66 2.60 -11.29 8.69
N ILE A 67 1.46 -11.11 8.04
CA ILE A 67 1.25 -11.46 6.64
C ILE A 67 1.30 -10.17 5.84
N TRP A 68 2.30 -10.05 4.97
CA TRP A 68 2.52 -8.88 4.13
C TRP A 68 2.05 -9.13 2.70
N VAL A 69 1.12 -8.30 2.25
CA VAL A 69 0.60 -8.33 0.90
C VAL A 69 1.24 -7.15 0.16
N HIS A 70 1.98 -7.41 -0.91
CA HIS A 70 2.63 -6.33 -1.66
C HIS A 70 1.60 -5.45 -2.37
N GLY A 71 1.93 -4.17 -2.51
CA GLY A 71 1.12 -3.18 -3.21
C GLY A 71 1.33 -3.19 -4.73
N LYS A 72 1.44 -1.98 -5.31
CA LYS A 72 1.65 -1.70 -6.75
C LYS A 72 0.41 -1.87 -7.66
N GLY A 73 -0.77 -1.69 -7.06
CA GLY A 73 -2.01 -1.47 -7.82
C GLY A 73 -2.44 -2.63 -8.71
N TYR A 74 -2.21 -3.88 -8.27
CA TYR A 74 -2.58 -5.13 -8.96
C TYR A 74 -1.86 -5.41 -10.28
N THR A 75 -0.86 -4.61 -10.64
CA THR A 75 -0.21 -4.68 -11.96
C THR A 75 1.23 -5.11 -11.93
N THR A 76 1.94 -4.76 -10.86
CA THR A 76 3.34 -5.11 -10.62
C THR A 76 3.56 -5.48 -9.15
N GLY A 77 4.82 -5.55 -8.74
CA GLY A 77 5.25 -5.90 -7.39
C GLY A 77 5.64 -7.37 -7.26
N SER A 78 6.48 -7.65 -6.28
CA SER A 78 6.90 -9.00 -5.95
C SER A 78 7.20 -9.15 -4.47
N SER A 79 7.00 -10.35 -3.93
CA SER A 79 7.45 -10.71 -2.59
C SER A 79 8.97 -10.73 -2.46
N SER A 80 9.71 -10.71 -3.58
CA SER A 80 11.18 -10.62 -3.64
C SER A 80 11.71 -9.19 -3.77
N ASP A 81 10.83 -8.17 -3.83
CA ASP A 81 11.30 -6.79 -3.93
C ASP A 81 12.18 -6.45 -2.72
N PRO A 82 13.38 -5.84 -2.91
CA PRO A 82 14.32 -5.60 -1.82
C PRO A 82 13.75 -4.75 -0.67
N VAL A 83 12.73 -3.94 -0.96
CA VAL A 83 12.02 -3.14 0.04
C VAL A 83 11.27 -4.01 1.07
N TYR A 84 10.96 -5.27 0.72
CA TYR A 84 10.31 -6.25 1.60
C TYR A 84 11.30 -7.24 2.24
N ASP A 85 12.59 -6.91 2.28
CA ASP A 85 13.58 -7.74 2.98
C ASP A 85 13.24 -7.85 4.48
N GLY A 86 12.70 -9.00 4.86
CA GLY A 86 12.23 -9.27 6.20
C GLY A 86 13.32 -9.35 7.25
N GLN A 87 14.62 -9.41 6.88
CA GLN A 87 15.73 -9.54 7.83
C GLN A 87 15.73 -8.43 8.87
N PHE A 88 15.41 -7.19 8.49
CA PHE A 88 15.42 -6.06 9.42
C PHE A 88 14.35 -6.21 10.50
N ILE A 89 13.09 -6.45 10.10
CA ILE A 89 11.99 -6.54 11.07
C ILE A 89 12.12 -7.76 11.98
N VAL A 90 12.50 -8.93 11.47
CA VAL A 90 12.64 -10.13 12.32
C VAL A 90 13.88 -10.09 13.21
N ASN A 91 14.89 -9.27 12.85
CA ASN A 91 16.04 -9.03 13.72
C ASN A 91 15.77 -7.98 14.80
N GLU A 92 14.89 -7.04 14.55
CA GLU A 92 14.54 -6.05 15.57
C GLU A 92 13.41 -6.53 16.47
N GLN A 93 12.51 -7.33 15.90
CA GLN A 93 11.26 -7.75 16.52
C GLN A 93 11.16 -9.27 16.44
N ASP A 94 10.94 -9.92 17.58
CA ASP A 94 10.67 -11.36 17.59
C ASP A 94 9.25 -11.63 17.07
N ILE A 95 9.14 -11.72 15.74
CA ILE A 95 7.93 -12.01 14.95
C ILE A 95 8.28 -12.96 13.79
N ILE A 96 7.27 -13.53 13.16
CA ILE A 96 7.36 -14.23 11.86
C ILE A 96 6.77 -13.29 10.82
N LEU A 97 7.48 -13.02 9.72
CA LEU A 97 6.93 -12.32 8.56
C LEU A 97 6.71 -13.34 7.43
N VAL A 98 5.48 -13.40 6.92
CA VAL A 98 5.06 -14.17 5.75
C VAL A 98 4.57 -13.16 4.70
N THR A 99 4.80 -13.39 3.41
CA THR A 99 4.28 -12.53 2.34
C THR A 99 3.33 -13.32 1.42
N PHE A 100 2.04 -12.95 1.28
CA PHE A 100 1.06 -13.63 0.38
C PHE A 100 -0.30 -12.87 0.23
N ASN A 101 -1.26 -13.39 -0.57
CA ASN A 101 -2.60 -12.82 -0.84
C ASN A 101 -3.75 -13.60 -0.14
N PHE A 102 -4.77 -12.95 0.45
CA PHE A 102 -5.92 -13.67 1.06
C PHE A 102 -7.21 -12.83 1.26
N ALA A 103 -8.39 -13.47 1.24
CA ALA A 103 -9.67 -12.91 1.73
C ALA A 103 -10.68 -14.00 2.15
N TYR A 104 -11.27 -13.92 3.35
CA TYR A 104 -12.51 -14.60 3.78
C TYR A 104 -13.27 -13.70 4.78
N VAL A 105 -14.61 -13.69 4.67
CA VAL A 105 -15.50 -12.81 5.47
C VAL A 105 -16.00 -13.49 6.74
N ASP A 106 -16.26 -14.81 6.70
CA ASP A 106 -17.04 -15.50 7.74
C ASP A 106 -16.20 -16.23 8.81
N ASP A 107 -14.90 -16.47 8.55
CA ASP A 107 -13.94 -16.97 9.55
C ASP A 107 -12.55 -16.42 9.24
N PRO A 108 -12.25 -15.21 9.74
CA PRO A 108 -10.95 -14.63 9.48
C PRO A 108 -9.87 -15.33 10.29
N ILE A 109 -8.95 -15.97 9.60
CA ILE A 109 -7.72 -16.56 10.17
C ILE A 109 -6.76 -15.47 10.73
N ILE A 110 -7.20 -14.21 10.78
CA ILE A 110 -6.42 -13.04 11.19
C ILE A 110 -6.96 -12.41 12.47
N SER A 111 -6.05 -11.93 13.31
CA SER A 111 -6.39 -11.29 14.60
C SER A 111 -6.42 -9.75 14.52
N GLY A 112 -6.04 -9.17 13.39
CA GLY A 112 -6.00 -7.73 13.14
C GLY A 112 -5.56 -7.43 11.71
N ILE A 113 -5.80 -6.21 11.23
CA ILE A 113 -5.44 -5.75 9.89
C ILE A 113 -4.62 -4.47 10.00
N ALA A 114 -3.50 -4.39 9.28
CA ALA A 114 -2.77 -3.16 9.03
C ALA A 114 -2.95 -2.73 7.56
N LEU A 115 -3.47 -1.53 7.34
CA LEU A 115 -3.72 -0.96 6.01
C LEU A 115 -2.81 0.26 5.81
N LEU A 116 -1.79 0.12 4.98
CA LEU A 116 -0.80 1.16 4.70
C LEU A 116 -1.15 1.81 3.35
N SER A 117 -1.61 3.06 3.38
CA SER A 117 -1.96 3.83 2.18
C SER A 117 -2.96 3.17 1.22
N GLY A 118 -3.90 2.36 1.72
CA GLY A 118 -4.92 1.74 0.87
C GLY A 118 -6.07 1.10 1.66
N THR A 119 -7.28 1.14 1.10
CA THR A 119 -8.46 0.43 1.63
C THR A 119 -9.44 0.14 0.51
N THR A 120 -10.44 -0.71 0.75
CA THR A 120 -11.43 -1.12 -0.27
C THR A 120 -12.44 -0.04 -0.63
N SER A 121 -12.61 0.99 0.21
CA SER A 121 -13.56 2.11 -0.01
C SER A 121 -13.01 3.20 -0.94
N LEU A 122 -12.22 2.86 -1.96
CA LEU A 122 -11.62 3.83 -2.88
C LEU A 122 -12.71 4.60 -3.63
N SER A 123 -12.89 5.87 -3.29
CA SER A 123 -13.79 6.74 -4.05
C SER A 123 -13.16 6.98 -5.43
N GLY A 124 -13.77 6.41 -6.48
CA GLY A 124 -13.30 6.56 -7.87
C GLY A 124 -12.82 5.28 -8.55
N TRP A 125 -12.77 4.14 -7.85
CA TRP A 125 -12.63 2.84 -8.49
C TRP A 125 -14.00 2.17 -8.58
N ASP A 126 -14.58 2.21 -9.79
CA ASP A 126 -15.80 1.47 -10.12
C ASP A 126 -15.43 0.29 -11.03
N PRO A 127 -15.42 -0.96 -10.53
CA PRO A 127 -15.13 -2.14 -11.34
C PRO A 127 -16.17 -2.37 -12.45
N ASP A 128 -17.33 -1.69 -12.38
CA ASP A 128 -18.39 -1.73 -13.38
C ASP A 128 -18.32 -0.62 -14.44
N SER A 129 -17.44 0.38 -14.25
CA SER A 129 -17.20 1.45 -15.22
C SER A 129 -16.50 0.98 -16.52
N LEU A 130 -16.01 -0.26 -16.55
CA LEU A 130 -15.32 -0.83 -17.71
C LEU A 130 -16.28 -1.57 -18.67
N PRO A 131 -16.06 -1.55 -19.99
CA PRO A 131 -16.80 -2.39 -20.92
C PRO A 131 -16.69 -3.88 -20.57
N LYS A 132 -17.78 -4.65 -20.71
CA LYS A 132 -17.82 -6.08 -20.35
C LYS A 132 -16.78 -6.93 -21.10
N ALA A 133 -16.49 -6.57 -22.36
CA ALA A 133 -15.49 -7.25 -23.20
C ALA A 133 -14.05 -7.10 -22.69
N ASP A 134 -13.77 -6.07 -21.89
CA ASP A 134 -12.44 -5.84 -21.29
C ASP A 134 -12.31 -6.48 -19.90
N ARG A 135 -13.39 -7.11 -19.40
CA ARG A 135 -13.48 -7.70 -18.05
C ARG A 135 -13.61 -9.21 -18.03
N ASP A 136 -14.06 -9.84 -19.11
CA ASP A 136 -14.38 -11.26 -19.15
C ASP A 136 -13.33 -12.06 -19.93
N TRP A 137 -12.58 -12.91 -19.22
CA TRP A 137 -11.60 -13.84 -19.81
C TRP A 137 -12.22 -14.71 -20.92
N ASN A 138 -13.50 -15.08 -20.79
CA ASN A 138 -14.20 -15.92 -21.77
C ASN A 138 -14.60 -15.16 -23.04
N SER A 139 -14.53 -13.83 -23.00
CA SER A 139 -14.77 -12.96 -24.17
C SER A 139 -13.50 -12.71 -25.00
N LEU A 140 -12.32 -13.02 -24.44
CA LEU A 140 -11.06 -13.09 -25.18
C LEU A 140 -11.08 -14.37 -26.02
N SER A 141 -10.88 -14.24 -27.34
CA SER A 141 -11.13 -15.33 -28.30
C SER A 141 -10.49 -16.68 -27.91
N PRO A 142 -11.08 -17.83 -28.28
CA PRO A 142 -10.53 -19.17 -28.02
C PRO A 142 -9.08 -19.38 -28.48
N ALA A 143 -8.58 -18.56 -29.41
CA ALA A 143 -7.19 -18.58 -29.86
C ALA A 143 -6.16 -18.16 -28.79
N CYS A 144 -6.59 -17.46 -27.73
CA CYS A 144 -5.74 -17.04 -26.61
C CYS A 144 -5.63 -18.10 -25.50
N ALA A 145 -6.56 -19.06 -25.42
CA ALA A 145 -6.62 -20.05 -24.34
C ALA A 145 -5.71 -21.27 -24.57
N THR A 146 -5.22 -21.50 -25.79
CA THR A 146 -4.48 -22.72 -26.17
C THR A 146 -3.06 -22.48 -26.66
N LYS A 147 -2.56 -21.24 -26.60
CA LYS A 147 -1.16 -20.89 -26.90
C LYS A 147 -0.60 -20.15 -25.69
N PRO A 148 0.68 -20.34 -25.30
CA PRO A 148 1.32 -19.40 -24.40
C PRO A 148 1.08 -18.00 -24.99
N PRO A 149 0.53 -17.05 -24.22
CA PRO A 149 0.14 -15.78 -24.78
C PRO A 149 1.36 -15.18 -25.49
N PRO A 150 1.21 -14.59 -26.70
CA PRO A 150 2.24 -13.65 -27.14
C PRO A 150 2.47 -12.68 -25.98
N ARG A 151 3.74 -12.33 -25.70
CA ARG A 151 4.24 -11.51 -24.57
C ARG A 151 3.49 -10.20 -24.27
N SER A 152 2.43 -9.88 -25.00
CA SER A 152 1.54 -8.75 -24.83
C SER A 152 0.08 -9.18 -25.11
N LEU A 153 -0.69 -9.48 -24.07
CA LEU A 153 -2.15 -9.27 -24.08
C LEU A 153 -2.42 -7.77 -24.25
N PRO A 154 -3.54 -7.31 -24.86
CA PRO A 154 -3.83 -5.88 -25.03
C PRO A 154 -4.47 -5.33 -23.74
N PRO A 155 -3.76 -4.57 -22.89
CA PRO A 155 -4.31 -4.37 -21.54
C PRO A 155 -5.06 -2.99 -21.36
N PHE A 156 -5.69 -2.71 -20.19
CA PHE A 156 -6.52 -1.50 -19.94
C PHE A 156 -5.75 -0.31 -19.35
N GLN A 157 -5.96 0.92 -19.84
CA GLN A 157 -5.22 2.11 -19.40
C GLN A 157 -5.60 2.57 -17.98
N SER A 158 -4.77 2.25 -16.97
CA SER A 158 -4.87 2.73 -15.59
C SER A 158 -5.15 4.25 -15.54
N PRO A 159 -6.16 4.72 -14.79
CA PRO A 159 -6.43 6.15 -14.64
C PRO A 159 -5.25 6.92 -14.03
N LEU A 160 -4.42 6.22 -13.23
CA LEU A 160 -3.31 6.77 -12.46
C LEU A 160 -1.99 6.79 -13.26
N THR A 161 -1.74 5.74 -14.05
CA THR A 161 -0.44 5.52 -14.70
C THR A 161 -0.53 5.42 -16.21
N ARG A 162 -1.75 5.39 -16.76
CA ARG A 162 -2.02 5.12 -18.18
C ARG A 162 -1.37 3.82 -18.69
N SER A 163 -1.00 2.93 -17.77
CA SER A 163 -0.44 1.62 -18.07
C SER A 163 -1.56 0.65 -18.33
N LYS A 164 -1.34 -0.23 -19.28
CA LYS A 164 -2.32 -1.23 -19.63
C LYS A 164 -2.31 -2.36 -18.55
N ALA A 165 -3.43 -2.65 -17.88
CA ALA A 165 -3.54 -3.44 -16.64
C ALA A 165 -4.81 -4.33 -16.53
N PHE A 166 -4.79 -5.36 -15.67
CA PHE A 166 -5.98 -6.08 -15.20
C PHE A 166 -6.27 -5.67 -13.75
N PHE A 167 -7.54 -5.50 -13.40
CA PHE A 167 -7.98 -5.12 -12.05
C PHE A 167 -8.98 -6.15 -11.51
N PRO A 168 -9.14 -6.24 -10.18
CA PRO A 168 -10.19 -7.08 -9.59
C PRO A 168 -11.58 -6.67 -10.12
N ASN A 169 -12.39 -7.63 -10.55
CA ASN A 169 -13.73 -7.37 -11.05
C ASN A 169 -14.78 -7.78 -10.01
N ASN A 170 -15.91 -7.08 -9.99
CA ASN A 170 -17.05 -7.44 -9.16
C ASN A 170 -17.50 -8.88 -9.46
N ASP A 171 -17.31 -9.77 -8.49
CA ASP A 171 -17.68 -11.18 -8.55
C ASP A 171 -18.72 -11.54 -7.46
N GLY A 172 -19.09 -10.57 -6.62
CA GLY A 172 -19.98 -10.75 -5.47
C GLY A 172 -19.43 -11.68 -4.38
N LYS A 173 -18.13 -12.03 -4.44
CA LYS A 173 -17.47 -12.97 -3.51
C LYS A 173 -16.23 -12.37 -2.86
N THR A 174 -15.31 -11.85 -3.67
CA THR A 174 -14.06 -11.23 -3.25
C THR A 174 -14.07 -9.72 -3.49
N VAL A 175 -14.77 -9.28 -4.54
CA VAL A 175 -14.99 -7.88 -4.89
C VAL A 175 -16.50 -7.62 -4.95
N PHE A 176 -16.95 -6.57 -4.28
CA PHE A 176 -18.36 -6.23 -4.15
C PHE A 176 -18.67 -4.88 -4.81
N SER A 177 -19.86 -4.74 -5.41
CA SER A 177 -20.34 -3.45 -5.95
C SER A 177 -20.79 -2.46 -4.86
N ASP A 178 -21.07 -2.94 -3.65
CA ASP A 178 -21.79 -2.19 -2.62
C ASP A 178 -20.96 -1.95 -1.36
N TYR A 179 -19.63 -1.75 -1.50
CA TYR A 179 -18.72 -1.52 -0.37
C TYR A 179 -19.17 -0.44 0.62
N TYR A 180 -19.78 0.65 0.13
CA TYR A 180 -20.34 1.69 0.99
C TYR A 180 -21.45 1.15 1.90
N GLU A 181 -22.42 0.42 1.33
CA GLU A 181 -23.52 -0.16 2.11
C GLU A 181 -23.02 -1.29 3.03
N LEU A 182 -22.07 -2.11 2.57
CA LEU A 182 -21.43 -3.13 3.40
C LEU A 182 -20.70 -2.51 4.60
N ALA A 183 -19.97 -1.41 4.39
CA ALA A 183 -19.30 -0.67 5.46
C ALA A 183 -20.32 -0.02 6.41
N ARG A 184 -21.30 0.71 5.88
CA ARG A 184 -22.35 1.40 6.64
C ARG A 184 -23.19 0.45 7.49
N THR A 185 -23.45 -0.77 7.00
CA THR A 185 -24.24 -1.79 7.71
C THR A 185 -23.40 -2.75 8.54
N GLY A 186 -22.08 -2.54 8.63
CA GLY A 186 -21.19 -3.38 9.43
C GLY A 186 -21.01 -4.80 8.91
N LYS A 187 -21.24 -5.03 7.61
CA LYS A 187 -21.02 -6.29 6.88
C LYS A 187 -19.58 -6.38 6.39
N PHE A 188 -18.66 -6.27 7.33
CA PHE A 188 -17.23 -6.49 7.11
C PHE A 188 -16.64 -7.14 8.35
N ILE A 189 -15.42 -7.66 8.20
CA ILE A 189 -14.67 -8.28 9.28
C ILE A 189 -14.43 -7.32 10.45
N LYS A 190 -14.77 -7.75 11.68
CA LYS A 190 -14.69 -6.93 12.91
C LYS A 190 -13.44 -7.24 13.74
N VAL A 191 -12.28 -7.15 13.11
CA VAL A 191 -10.97 -7.31 13.79
C VAL A 191 -10.28 -5.96 13.98
N PRO A 192 -9.43 -5.82 15.01
CA PRO A 192 -8.67 -4.59 15.26
C PRO A 192 -7.96 -4.05 14.01
N LEU A 193 -7.96 -2.73 13.84
CA LEU A 193 -7.51 -2.06 12.61
C LEU A 193 -6.41 -1.04 12.89
N LEU A 194 -5.24 -1.21 12.29
CA LEU A 194 -4.24 -0.17 12.11
C LEU A 194 -4.35 0.36 10.68
N ILE A 195 -4.47 1.67 10.49
CA ILE A 195 -4.55 2.24 9.14
C ILE A 195 -3.92 3.62 9.08
N GLY A 196 -3.30 3.96 7.97
CA GLY A 196 -2.70 5.28 7.78
C GLY A 196 -2.40 5.58 6.33
N ASN A 197 -1.85 6.77 6.14
CA ASN A 197 -1.50 7.33 4.84
C ASN A 197 -0.21 8.13 4.99
N THR A 198 0.43 8.43 3.88
CA THR A 198 1.52 9.41 3.87
C THR A 198 0.97 10.83 3.69
N ASP A 199 1.73 11.84 4.12
CA ASP A 199 1.33 13.25 4.01
C ASP A 199 1.15 13.66 2.54
N ASP A 200 1.93 13.09 1.62
CA ASP A 200 1.94 13.46 0.21
C ASP A 200 1.90 12.23 -0.71
N GLU A 201 0.85 11.41 -0.59
CA GLU A 201 0.64 10.17 -1.38
C GLU A 201 0.97 10.33 -2.88
N THR A 202 0.59 11.47 -3.48
CA THR A 202 0.73 11.69 -4.92
C THR A 202 2.07 12.30 -5.35
N ALA A 203 3.02 12.54 -4.44
CA ALA A 203 4.37 13.00 -4.79
C ALA A 203 5.08 12.05 -5.76
N TYR A 204 4.85 10.75 -5.59
CA TYR A 204 5.32 9.72 -6.49
C TYR A 204 4.75 9.91 -7.90
N HIS A 205 3.43 10.00 -8.05
CA HIS A 205 2.77 10.18 -9.34
C HIS A 205 3.19 11.47 -10.06
N ARG A 206 3.34 12.57 -9.32
CA ARG A 206 3.86 13.85 -9.86
C ARG A 206 5.26 13.68 -10.45
N THR A 207 6.13 13.01 -9.71
CA THR A 207 7.51 12.75 -10.15
C THR A 207 7.52 11.86 -11.38
N MET A 208 6.70 10.82 -11.41
CA MET A 208 6.62 9.90 -12.55
C MET A 208 6.03 10.55 -13.80
N ALA A 209 4.99 11.38 -13.67
CA ALA A 209 4.41 12.10 -14.80
C ALA A 209 5.40 13.11 -15.42
N ASP A 210 6.33 13.66 -14.63
CA ASP A 210 7.33 14.60 -15.12
C ASP A 210 8.46 13.91 -15.92
N VAL A 211 8.82 12.68 -15.53
CA VAL A 211 9.94 11.93 -16.14
C VAL A 211 9.51 11.00 -17.27
N PHE A 212 8.24 10.58 -17.36
CA PHE A 212 7.72 9.76 -18.46
C PHE A 212 6.98 10.59 -19.50
N ALA A 213 7.23 10.32 -20.79
CA ALA A 213 6.72 11.10 -21.92
C ALA A 213 5.56 10.42 -22.67
N PRO A 214 4.60 11.20 -23.24
CA PRO A 214 4.45 12.64 -23.04
C PRO A 214 4.05 12.92 -21.59
N SER A 215 4.61 13.97 -20.98
CA SER A 215 4.22 14.38 -19.62
C SER A 215 2.70 14.50 -19.60
N TYR A 216 2.06 13.58 -18.89
CA TYR A 216 0.62 13.57 -18.77
C TYR A 216 0.29 14.81 -17.95
N GLY A 217 -0.23 15.85 -18.59
CA GLY A 217 -0.54 17.16 -17.98
C GLY A 217 -1.65 17.04 -16.94
N TYR A 218 -1.34 16.40 -15.82
CA TYR A 218 -2.29 16.00 -14.80
C TYR A 218 -2.61 17.16 -13.87
N GLY A 219 -1.75 18.18 -13.73
CA GLY A 219 -2.06 19.41 -12.97
C GLY A 219 -2.21 19.19 -11.46
N GLN A 220 -1.84 20.20 -10.65
CA GLN A 220 -1.81 20.05 -9.19
C GLN A 220 -3.17 19.70 -8.58
N THR A 221 -4.24 20.31 -9.08
CA THR A 221 -5.60 20.05 -8.60
C THR A 221 -6.02 18.59 -8.73
N ASN A 222 -5.62 17.89 -9.80
CA ASN A 222 -5.97 16.47 -9.93
C ASN A 222 -5.15 15.62 -8.97
N TYR A 223 -3.88 15.94 -8.71
CA TYR A 223 -3.08 15.24 -7.69
C TYR A 223 -3.62 15.46 -6.28
N ASP A 224 -4.17 16.63 -5.98
CA ASP A 224 -4.82 16.93 -4.70
C ASP A 224 -6.13 16.16 -4.55
N ASN A 225 -6.93 16.10 -5.62
CA ASN A 225 -8.16 15.31 -5.68
C ASN A 225 -7.85 13.82 -5.57
N GLU A 226 -6.79 13.35 -6.21
CA GLU A 226 -6.38 11.96 -6.19
C GLU A 226 -5.91 11.55 -4.79
N ARG A 227 -4.99 12.34 -4.19
CA ARG A 227 -4.56 12.18 -2.78
C ARG A 227 -5.76 12.05 -1.87
N ARG A 228 -6.75 12.94 -2.04
CA ARG A 228 -7.96 12.97 -1.23
C ARG A 228 -8.85 11.74 -1.44
N ASN A 229 -9.22 11.47 -2.69
CA ASN A 229 -10.29 10.53 -3.03
C ASN A 229 -9.84 9.07 -3.04
N TYR A 230 -8.57 8.80 -3.34
CA TYR A 230 -8.05 7.43 -3.35
C TYR A 230 -7.34 7.04 -2.05
N TYR A 231 -6.79 7.99 -1.31
CA TYR A 231 -5.94 7.66 -0.15
C TYR A 231 -6.54 8.13 1.17
N ILE A 232 -6.70 9.45 1.35
CA ILE A 232 -7.01 10.04 2.66
C ILE A 232 -8.46 9.75 3.08
N CYS A 233 -9.46 10.09 2.24
CA CYS A 233 -10.86 10.00 2.61
C CYS A 233 -11.39 8.57 2.74
N PRO A 234 -11.06 7.62 1.83
CA PRO A 234 -11.41 6.21 2.01
C PRO A 234 -10.95 5.65 3.35
N ALA A 235 -9.73 5.98 3.74
CA ALA A 235 -9.16 5.47 4.97
C ALA A 235 -9.81 6.10 6.21
N SER A 236 -10.18 7.38 6.14
CA SER A 236 -10.95 8.05 7.19
C SER A 236 -12.39 7.52 7.30
N GLU A 237 -13.04 7.22 6.18
CA GLU A 237 -14.34 6.55 6.17
C GLU A 237 -14.26 5.17 6.83
N ARG A 238 -13.26 4.37 6.46
CA ARG A 238 -13.05 3.03 7.00
C ARG A 238 -12.85 3.04 8.52
N VAL A 239 -12.06 3.97 9.08
CA VAL A 239 -11.87 4.04 10.54
C VAL A 239 -13.14 4.44 11.28
N ARG A 240 -13.98 5.30 10.71
CA ARG A 240 -15.26 5.69 11.32
C ARG A 240 -16.19 4.50 11.43
N HIS A 241 -16.48 3.82 10.32
CA HIS A 241 -17.33 2.62 10.32
C HIS A 241 -16.81 1.51 11.24
N THR A 242 -15.49 1.33 11.30
CA THR A 242 -14.87 0.32 12.18
C THR A 242 -15.03 0.72 13.66
N THR A 243 -14.80 1.99 13.99
CA THR A 243 -14.84 2.50 15.37
C THR A 243 -16.27 2.61 15.92
N ASP A 244 -17.24 2.96 15.08
CA ASP A 244 -18.66 3.04 15.46
C ASP A 244 -19.22 1.67 15.91
N LEU A 245 -18.60 0.58 15.47
CA LEU A 245 -18.89 -0.79 15.90
C LEU A 245 -18.09 -1.23 17.14
N GLY A 246 -17.34 -0.33 17.77
CA GLY A 246 -16.53 -0.63 18.95
C GLY A 246 -15.27 -1.47 18.67
N VAL A 247 -14.87 -1.59 17.40
CA VAL A 247 -13.67 -2.35 17.03
C VAL A 247 -12.42 -1.49 17.33
N PRO A 248 -11.43 -2.01 18.10
CA PRO A 248 -10.21 -1.27 18.39
C PRO A 248 -9.49 -0.81 17.11
N THR A 249 -9.27 0.50 16.99
CA THR A 249 -8.74 1.11 15.77
C THR A 249 -7.62 2.09 16.10
N TRP A 250 -6.59 2.17 15.25
CA TRP A 250 -5.46 3.10 15.35
C TRP A 250 -5.24 3.78 14.01
N ARG A 251 -4.97 5.08 14.05
CA ARG A 251 -4.80 5.91 12.86
C ARG A 251 -3.45 6.62 12.89
N TYR A 252 -2.72 6.56 11.78
CA TYR A 252 -1.48 7.32 11.62
C TYR A 252 -1.47 8.14 10.34
N GLY A 253 -0.60 9.15 10.31
CA GLY A 253 -0.14 9.83 9.11
C GLY A 253 1.39 9.86 9.10
N TYR A 254 2.03 9.54 7.98
CA TYR A 254 3.49 9.56 7.83
C TYR A 254 3.95 10.89 7.21
N PHE A 255 4.84 11.60 7.90
CA PHE A 255 5.33 12.94 7.57
C PHE A 255 6.85 12.99 7.36
N GLY A 256 7.51 11.84 7.27
CA GLY A 256 8.96 11.75 7.10
C GLY A 256 9.44 12.56 5.89
N ASP A 257 10.40 13.45 6.12
CA ASP A 257 10.95 14.36 5.13
C ASP A 257 12.48 14.33 5.15
N PHE A 258 13.04 13.13 4.96
CA PHE A 258 14.48 12.90 4.97
C PHE A 258 15.09 13.23 3.61
N LYS A 259 16.17 14.01 3.62
CA LYS A 259 16.81 14.53 2.40
C LYS A 259 17.25 13.41 1.44
N ASP A 260 17.71 12.31 2.00
CA ASP A 260 18.13 11.09 1.31
C ASP A 260 16.97 10.19 0.88
N ALA A 261 15.77 10.37 1.45
CA ALA A 261 14.56 9.63 1.05
C ALA A 261 13.70 10.37 0.00
N ARG A 262 13.84 11.69 -0.17
CA ARG A 262 13.03 12.47 -1.13
C ARG A 262 13.18 11.97 -2.55
N LEU A 263 12.13 12.02 -3.37
CA LEU A 263 12.22 11.71 -4.81
C LEU A 263 12.92 12.82 -5.63
N THR A 264 12.82 14.07 -5.20
CA THR A 264 13.45 15.22 -5.87
C THR A 264 14.36 15.98 -4.92
N THR A 265 15.23 16.83 -5.45
CA THR A 265 16.11 17.70 -4.66
C THR A 265 15.36 18.87 -4.02
N ALA A 266 14.16 19.20 -4.52
CA ALA A 266 13.26 20.18 -3.91
C ALA A 266 12.50 19.56 -2.73
N ALA A 267 11.76 20.37 -1.97
CA ALA A 267 10.87 19.88 -0.89
C ALA A 267 9.65 19.10 -1.40
N HIS A 268 9.48 19.02 -2.72
CA HIS A 268 8.51 18.15 -3.39
C HIS A 268 9.09 16.72 -3.48
N GLY A 269 8.32 15.69 -3.17
CA GLY A 269 8.83 14.31 -3.14
C GLY A 269 9.16 13.77 -1.76
N ARG A 270 8.72 14.45 -0.69
CA ARG A 270 8.71 13.93 0.69
C ARG A 270 7.49 13.04 0.92
N ALA A 271 7.52 12.19 1.96
CA ALA A 271 6.35 11.42 2.43
C ALA A 271 5.41 10.93 1.31
N TYR A 272 5.97 10.35 0.26
CA TYR A 272 5.24 9.86 -0.91
C TYR A 272 4.65 8.47 -0.67
N HIS A 273 3.71 8.04 -1.51
CA HIS A 273 3.17 6.67 -1.44
C HIS A 273 4.31 5.64 -1.55
N ASP A 274 4.35 4.64 -0.66
CA ASP A 274 5.46 3.69 -0.47
C ASP A 274 6.75 4.30 0.13
N SER A 275 6.68 5.40 0.90
CA SER A 275 7.87 5.98 1.57
C SER A 275 7.89 5.80 3.08
N ASP A 276 6.84 5.23 3.67
CA ASP A 276 6.77 4.97 5.11
C ASP A 276 7.69 3.83 5.57
N ASP A 277 8.41 3.22 4.63
CA ASP A 277 9.52 2.28 4.83
C ASP A 277 10.91 2.86 4.45
N ALA A 278 10.99 4.10 3.97
CA ALA A 278 12.24 4.74 3.51
C ALA A 278 13.09 5.30 4.67
N ASP A 279 14.41 5.33 4.48
CA ASP A 279 15.39 5.47 5.57
C ASP A 279 15.47 6.86 6.23
N GLU A 280 14.94 6.93 7.45
CA GLU A 280 15.67 7.40 8.63
C GLU A 280 15.65 6.25 9.65
N LEU A 281 16.79 5.59 9.88
CA LEU A 281 16.89 4.34 10.65
C LEU A 281 16.13 4.36 11.98
N LYS A 282 16.14 5.51 12.68
CA LYS A 282 15.43 5.67 13.96
C LYS A 282 13.90 5.59 13.81
N LEU A 283 13.35 6.28 12.81
CA LEU A 283 11.92 6.24 12.53
C LEU A 283 11.51 4.88 11.98
N ALA A 284 12.32 4.29 11.11
CA ALA A 284 12.08 2.97 10.56
C ALA A 284 12.03 1.89 11.67
N ASN A 285 12.98 1.91 12.61
CA ASN A 285 12.96 1.05 13.81
C ASN A 285 11.69 1.26 14.64
N TYR A 286 11.27 2.51 14.83
CA TYR A 286 10.06 2.84 15.58
C TYR A 286 8.80 2.30 14.90
N ALA A 287 8.65 2.50 13.58
CA ALA A 287 7.52 2.03 12.80
C ALA A 287 7.43 0.49 12.79
N ARG A 288 8.55 -0.20 12.56
CA ARG A 288 8.64 -1.67 12.66
C ARG A 288 8.27 -2.19 14.04
N GLY A 289 8.74 -1.52 15.09
CA GLY A 289 8.37 -1.84 16.46
C GLY A 289 6.88 -1.66 16.75
N ALA A 290 6.28 -0.56 16.28
CA ALA A 290 4.85 -0.31 16.41
C ALA A 290 4.02 -1.36 15.67
N LEU A 291 4.38 -1.69 14.42
CA LEU A 291 3.73 -2.74 13.65
C LEU A 291 3.83 -4.11 14.35
N ALA A 292 5.01 -4.47 14.88
CA ALA A 292 5.19 -5.70 15.63
C ALA A 292 4.39 -5.72 16.94
N ALA A 293 4.30 -4.58 17.64
CA ALA A 293 3.47 -4.46 18.84
C ALA A 293 1.99 -4.66 18.52
N PHE A 294 1.51 -4.06 17.42
CA PHE A 294 0.17 -4.31 16.89
C PHE A 294 -0.01 -5.80 16.56
N ALA A 295 0.92 -6.41 15.83
CA ALA A 295 0.81 -7.83 15.45
C ALA A 295 0.75 -8.78 16.66
N ARG A 296 1.54 -8.52 17.72
CA ARG A 296 1.53 -9.33 18.95
C ARG A 296 0.23 -9.22 19.73
N ASN A 297 -0.35 -8.03 19.77
CA ASN A 297 -1.63 -7.80 20.42
C ASN A 297 -2.39 -6.69 19.69
N PRO A 298 -3.23 -7.05 18.70
CA PRO A 298 -3.89 -6.04 17.88
C PRO A 298 -4.86 -5.18 18.67
N LYS A 299 -5.32 -5.57 19.86
CA LYS A 299 -6.28 -4.81 20.67
C LYS A 299 -5.64 -3.72 21.53
N THR A 300 -4.43 -3.96 22.03
CA THR A 300 -3.79 -3.07 23.02
C THR A 300 -2.29 -2.86 22.82
N GLY A 301 -1.64 -3.58 21.91
CA GLY A 301 -0.19 -3.58 21.74
C GLY A 301 0.38 -2.19 21.47
N LEU A 302 -0.28 -1.39 20.64
CA LEU A 302 0.14 -0.01 20.34
C LEU A 302 0.05 0.94 21.54
N LYS A 303 -0.64 0.57 22.64
CA LYS A 303 -0.61 1.35 23.89
C LYS A 303 0.78 1.37 24.53
N THR A 304 1.63 0.36 24.31
CA THR A 304 3.02 0.37 24.80
C THR A 304 3.87 1.45 24.12
N TYR A 305 3.46 1.84 22.91
CA TYR A 305 4.02 2.97 22.16
C TYR A 305 3.32 4.30 22.47
N ARG A 306 2.38 4.32 23.43
CA ARG A 306 1.54 5.48 23.77
C ARG A 306 0.63 5.96 22.63
N TRP A 307 0.28 5.07 21.71
CA TRP A 307 -0.69 5.41 20.68
C TRP A 307 -2.10 5.42 21.28
N PRO A 308 -2.85 6.52 21.12
CA PRO A 308 -4.27 6.53 21.43
C PRO A 308 -5.04 5.63 20.45
N GLN A 309 -6.12 5.02 20.91
CA GLN A 309 -7.12 4.46 19.98
C GLN A 309 -7.81 5.62 19.26
N TYR A 310 -8.19 5.37 18.01
CA TYR A 310 -8.86 6.35 17.16
C TYR A 310 -10.12 6.89 17.83
N ASN A 311 -10.26 8.20 17.78
CA ASN A 311 -11.44 8.93 18.20
C ASN A 311 -11.52 10.24 17.40
N PRO A 312 -12.60 10.47 16.64
CA PRO A 312 -12.69 11.62 15.73
C PRO A 312 -12.65 12.97 16.46
N LYS A 313 -12.95 13.00 17.76
CA LYS A 313 -13.09 14.22 18.57
C LYS A 313 -11.86 14.54 19.41
N THR A 314 -10.91 13.62 19.54
CA THR A 314 -9.70 13.81 20.37
C THR A 314 -8.43 13.69 19.54
N LYS A 315 -7.29 14.03 20.13
CA LYS A 315 -5.98 13.85 19.50
C LYS A 315 -5.63 12.36 19.43
N SER A 316 -6.10 11.71 18.38
CA SER A 316 -6.07 10.25 18.23
C SER A 316 -5.34 9.76 16.97
N LEU A 317 -4.93 10.68 16.09
CA LEU A 317 -4.11 10.38 14.93
C LEU A 317 -2.65 10.64 15.25
N VAL A 318 -1.79 9.63 15.08
CA VAL A 318 -0.34 9.74 15.32
C VAL A 318 0.38 10.20 14.04
N GLN A 319 1.13 11.29 14.12
CA GLN A 319 1.98 11.78 13.05
C GLN A 319 3.39 11.19 13.20
N LEU A 320 3.71 10.22 12.36
CA LEU A 320 5.03 9.58 12.30
C LEU A 320 6.00 10.47 11.53
N GLY A 321 7.23 10.65 12.04
CA GLY A 321 8.27 11.40 11.32
C GLY A 321 8.00 12.91 11.21
N LYS A 322 7.05 13.47 11.97
CA LYS A 322 6.79 14.91 11.95
C LYS A 322 8.07 15.67 12.35
N ASP A 323 8.47 16.62 11.50
CA ASP A 323 9.73 17.37 11.64
C ASP A 323 10.97 16.46 11.74
N ASN A 324 10.93 15.29 11.09
CA ASN A 324 12.00 14.29 11.09
C ASN A 324 12.37 13.81 12.50
N LYS A 325 11.36 13.64 13.36
CA LYS A 325 11.53 13.17 14.74
C LYS A 325 10.75 11.89 14.99
N VAL A 326 11.32 11.03 15.84
CA VAL A 326 10.62 9.89 16.44
C VAL A 326 9.79 10.36 17.63
N GLY A 327 8.49 10.06 17.61
CA GLY A 327 7.59 10.39 18.72
C GLY A 327 6.13 10.12 18.39
N THR A 328 5.27 10.20 19.41
CA THR A 328 3.81 10.15 19.27
C THR A 328 3.22 11.55 19.22
N PHE A 329 3.50 12.27 18.14
CA PHE A 329 2.86 13.57 17.89
C PHE A 329 1.40 13.31 17.51
N THR A 330 0.45 13.74 18.34
CA THR A 330 -0.97 13.45 18.12
C THR A 330 -1.74 14.69 17.70
N VAL A 331 -2.60 14.53 16.70
CA VAL A 331 -3.54 15.54 16.22
C VAL A 331 -4.95 14.98 16.20
N THR A 332 -5.94 15.87 16.14
CA THR A 332 -7.31 15.46 15.84
C THR A 332 -7.35 14.91 14.40
N PRO A 333 -8.06 13.80 14.13
CA PRO A 333 -8.14 13.24 12.77
C PRO A 333 -8.58 14.27 11.71
N ALA A 334 -9.49 15.17 12.06
CA ALA A 334 -9.96 16.25 11.19
C ALA A 334 -8.83 17.15 10.66
N ALA A 335 -7.71 17.31 11.38
CA ALA A 335 -6.58 18.09 10.90
C ALA A 335 -5.87 17.43 9.72
N PHE A 336 -5.84 16.10 9.68
CA PHE A 336 -5.23 15.32 8.60
C PHE A 336 -6.22 15.04 7.46
N ASP A 337 -7.47 14.74 7.82
CA ASP A 337 -8.55 14.38 6.90
C ASP A 337 -9.22 15.61 6.24
N THR A 338 -8.50 16.73 6.16
CA THR A 338 -9.04 18.01 5.67
C THR A 338 -9.54 17.88 4.23
N GLY A 339 -10.77 18.35 3.98
CA GLY A 339 -11.36 18.38 2.65
C GLY A 339 -12.10 17.10 2.25
N CYS A 340 -12.11 16.08 3.10
CA CYS A 340 -13.00 14.95 2.95
C CYS A 340 -14.43 15.36 3.27
N LEU A 341 -15.34 15.09 2.34
CA LEU A 341 -16.77 15.31 2.50
C LEU A 341 -17.36 14.07 3.16
N TYR A 342 -18.04 14.26 4.29
CA TYR A 342 -18.60 13.18 5.10
C TYR A 342 -20.06 13.40 5.37
#